data_AF-A0A357QHU7-F1
#
_entry.id   AF-A0A357QHU7-F1
#
_cell.length_a   1.000
_cell.length_b   1.000
_cell.length_c   1.000
_cell.angle_alpha   90.00
_cell.angle_beta   90.00
_cell.angle_gamma   90.00
#
_symmetry.space_group_name_H-M   'P 1'
#
loop_
_entity.id
_entity.type
_entity.pdbx_description
1 polymer ?
#
loop_
_entity_poly.entity_id
_entity_poly.type
_entity_poly.pdbx_seq_one_letter_code
_entity_poly.pdbx_strand_id
1 'polypeptide(L)'
;MQQIQNVIINKLKTALPGNQTVVSALSQLLGISQDATYRRLRGDSAFSIDEIALICRHFRISFDECNNMNSESVSFTYKSLNSAEDLHTYLLGISREMKALAGTENPEIHYAAVDIPIFYHFGFENVSAFKIFYWLHSVMNTREFEMKQYDKTLIPKELMKTGQEIYDSYCEVKSVEIWSDSTMNSMIKQIEFYWESGMFNSKEDALDICNDFELQLKTILKMAETSSKKISQDQQNFILYFSDIEIGNNCIQSKIGNLVTTYLSHHTFNSLTAYNQKFNEETTRWMENLKKKSSLLSGVGHKQRFQFFNRAMRKINALKAVIVNE
;
A
#
# COMPACT_ATOMS: atom_id res chain seq x y z
N MET A 1 -12.82 19.58 29.01
CA MET A 1 -13.62 18.36 28.76
C MET A 1 -14.63 18.53 27.61
N GLN A 2 -15.51 19.56 27.61
CA GLN A 2 -16.49 19.77 26.52
C GLN A 2 -15.85 19.83 25.12
N GLN A 3 -14.62 20.34 24.99
CA GLN A 3 -13.91 20.42 23.71
C GLN A 3 -13.53 19.04 23.13
N ILE A 4 -12.98 18.13 23.94
CA ILE A 4 -12.60 16.76 23.50
C ILE A 4 -13.83 15.91 23.21
N GLN A 5 -14.87 16.03 24.06
CA GLN A 5 -16.14 15.33 23.86
C GLN A 5 -16.78 15.68 22.51
N ASN A 6 -16.79 16.97 22.15
CA ASN A 6 -17.28 17.41 20.85
C ASN A 6 -16.44 16.87 19.68
N VAL A 7 -15.12 16.78 19.84
CA VAL A 7 -14.22 16.18 18.83
C VAL A 7 -14.53 14.69 18.63
N ILE A 8 -14.69 13.93 19.72
CA ILE A 8 -15.06 12.51 19.66
C ILE A 8 -16.41 12.34 18.96
N ILE A 9 -17.42 13.14 19.32
CA ILE A 9 -18.74 13.10 18.70
C ILE A 9 -18.67 13.38 17.19
N ASN A 10 -17.85 14.34 16.78
CA ASN A 10 -17.67 14.66 15.36
C ASN A 10 -16.97 13.54 14.59
N LYS A 11 -15.91 12.94 15.15
CA LYS A 11 -15.27 11.75 14.56
C LYS A 11 -16.24 10.56 14.47
N LEU A 12 -17.11 10.41 15.45
CA LEU A 12 -18.12 9.35 15.45
C LEU A 12 -19.17 9.54 14.35
N LYS A 13 -19.60 10.79 14.10
CA LYS A 13 -20.49 11.12 12.96
C LYS A 13 -19.88 10.75 11.62
N THR A 14 -18.57 10.93 11.45
CA THR A 14 -17.86 10.56 10.21
C THR A 14 -17.60 9.08 10.08
N ALA A 15 -17.50 8.35 11.19
CA ALA A 15 -17.21 6.91 11.20
C ALA A 15 -18.46 6.03 11.02
N LEU A 16 -19.66 6.58 11.22
CA LEU A 16 -20.90 5.81 11.14
C LEU A 16 -21.36 5.61 9.69
N PRO A 17 -21.86 4.40 9.35
CA PRO A 17 -22.54 4.18 8.08
C PRO A 17 -23.82 5.01 8.01
N GLY A 18 -24.19 5.48 6.81
CA GLY A 18 -25.29 6.43 6.61
C GLY A 18 -26.68 5.97 7.07
N ASN A 19 -26.85 4.70 7.42
CA ASN A 19 -28.07 4.11 7.95
C ASN A 19 -28.17 4.11 9.49
N GLN A 20 -27.14 4.57 10.22
CA GLN A 20 -27.12 4.55 11.69
C GLN A 20 -26.97 5.97 12.27
N THR A 21 -27.83 6.32 13.23
CA THR A 21 -27.70 7.60 13.95
C THR A 21 -26.71 7.49 15.12
N VAL A 22 -26.02 8.59 15.41
CA VAL A 22 -25.11 8.69 16.58
C VAL A 22 -25.81 8.31 17.88
N VAL A 23 -27.07 8.72 18.04
CA VAL A 23 -27.87 8.43 19.23
C VAL A 23 -28.11 6.92 19.36
N SER A 24 -28.52 6.26 18.28
CA SER A 24 -28.75 4.81 18.28
C SER A 24 -27.46 4.05 18.59
N ALA A 25 -26.37 4.41 17.91
CA ALA A 25 -25.07 3.77 18.08
C ALA A 25 -24.53 3.89 19.52
N LEU A 26 -24.59 5.10 20.10
CA LEU A 26 -24.09 5.33 21.46
C LEU A 26 -25.00 4.73 22.53
N SER A 27 -26.32 4.82 22.38
CA SER A 27 -27.28 4.25 23.33
C SER A 27 -27.11 2.73 23.42
N GLN A 28 -26.96 2.06 22.26
CA GLN A 28 -26.71 0.62 22.20
C GLN A 28 -25.34 0.25 22.77
N LEU A 29 -24.28 0.98 22.41
CA LEU A 29 -22.92 0.66 22.84
C LEU A 29 -22.73 0.84 24.35
N LEU A 30 -23.24 1.94 24.90
CA LEU A 30 -23.05 2.30 26.31
C LEU A 30 -24.11 1.69 27.24
N GLY A 31 -25.19 1.11 26.68
CA GLY A 31 -26.30 0.57 27.47
C GLY A 31 -27.09 1.65 28.23
N ILE A 32 -27.15 2.87 27.68
CA ILE A 32 -27.83 4.02 28.30
C ILE A 32 -29.08 4.43 27.52
N SER A 33 -30.01 5.12 28.17
CA SER A 33 -31.22 5.63 27.50
C SER A 33 -30.90 6.66 26.42
N GLN A 34 -31.82 6.85 25.47
CA GLN A 34 -31.69 7.90 24.46
C GLN A 34 -31.57 9.29 25.08
N ASP A 35 -32.33 9.58 26.16
CA ASP A 35 -32.22 10.84 26.90
C ASP A 35 -30.82 11.05 27.49
N ALA A 36 -30.25 10.02 28.14
CA ALA A 36 -28.90 10.07 28.67
C ALA A 36 -27.84 10.23 27.57
N THR A 37 -28.12 9.73 26.36
CA THR A 37 -27.30 9.93 25.17
C THR A 37 -27.39 11.37 24.67
N TYR A 38 -28.61 11.93 24.55
CA TYR A 38 -28.83 13.32 24.15
C TYR A 38 -28.16 14.32 25.10
N ARG A 39 -28.21 14.07 26.41
CA ARG A 39 -27.48 14.89 27.40
C ARG A 39 -25.97 14.90 27.15
N ARG A 40 -25.36 13.75 26.81
CA ARG A 40 -23.95 13.68 26.40
C ARG A 40 -23.69 14.43 25.09
N LEU A 41 -24.56 14.28 24.09
CA LEU A 41 -24.39 14.95 22.80
C LEU A 41 -24.50 16.47 22.87
N ARG A 42 -25.32 17.01 23.78
CA ARG A 42 -25.42 18.46 24.03
C ARG A 42 -24.31 19.00 24.93
N GLY A 43 -23.58 18.11 25.63
CA GLY A 43 -22.57 18.50 26.61
C GLY A 43 -23.13 18.82 28.00
N ASP A 44 -24.39 18.46 28.27
CA ASP A 44 -25.05 18.58 29.58
C ASP A 44 -24.44 17.60 30.61
N SER A 45 -23.91 16.47 30.13
CA SER A 45 -23.19 15.47 30.93
C SER A 45 -21.94 14.98 30.21
N ALA A 46 -20.83 14.84 30.93
CA ALA A 46 -19.60 14.31 30.38
C ALA A 46 -19.66 12.79 30.16
N PHE A 47 -18.95 12.28 29.14
CA PHE A 47 -18.63 10.85 29.10
C PHE A 47 -17.64 10.50 30.22
N SER A 48 -17.82 9.35 30.86
CA SER A 48 -16.78 8.80 31.74
C SER A 48 -15.56 8.32 30.93
N ILE A 49 -14.41 8.12 31.59
CA ILE A 49 -13.22 7.55 30.92
C ILE A 49 -13.52 6.17 30.34
N ASP A 50 -14.30 5.34 31.04
CA ASP A 50 -14.69 4.01 30.55
C ASP A 50 -15.61 4.09 29.32
N GLU A 51 -16.55 5.05 29.31
CA GLU A 51 -17.42 5.30 28.16
C GLU A 51 -16.61 5.78 26.95
N ILE A 52 -15.65 6.68 27.17
CA ILE A 52 -14.73 7.15 26.13
C ILE A 52 -13.88 5.99 25.60
N ALA A 53 -13.30 5.17 26.47
CA ALA A 53 -12.49 4.02 26.07
C ALA A 53 -13.30 3.02 25.25
N LEU A 54 -14.55 2.76 25.65
CA LEU A 54 -15.46 1.87 24.93
C LEU A 54 -15.82 2.42 23.55
N ILE A 55 -16.12 3.71 23.45
CA ILE A 55 -16.37 4.42 22.18
C ILE A 55 -15.14 4.32 21.26
N CYS A 56 -13.97 4.72 21.77
CA CYS A 56 -12.72 4.71 21.02
C CYS A 56 -12.38 3.32 20.49
N ARG A 57 -12.52 2.28 21.32
CA ARG A 57 -12.27 0.88 20.91
C ARG A 57 -13.27 0.38 19.87
N HIS A 58 -14.56 0.66 20.06
CA HIS A 58 -15.61 0.16 19.17
C HIS A 58 -15.53 0.80 17.78
N PHE A 59 -15.36 2.12 17.72
CA PHE A 59 -15.32 2.87 16.45
C PHE A 59 -13.91 3.04 15.89
N ARG A 60 -12.90 2.43 16.52
CA ARG A 60 -11.47 2.55 16.15
C ARG A 60 -10.99 4.01 16.08
N ILE A 61 -11.49 4.84 17.00
CA ILE A 61 -11.09 6.25 17.13
C ILE A 61 -9.93 6.32 18.12
N SER A 62 -8.78 6.84 17.68
CA SER A 62 -7.66 7.14 18.59
C SER A 62 -8.07 8.27 19.54
N PHE A 63 -8.02 8.03 20.85
CA PHE A 63 -8.27 9.07 21.86
C PHE A 63 -7.23 10.19 21.77
N ASP A 64 -5.98 9.83 21.50
CA ASP A 64 -4.89 10.80 21.33
C ASP A 64 -5.19 11.78 20.20
N GLU A 65 -5.72 11.32 19.07
CA GLU A 65 -6.14 12.21 17.97
C GLU A 65 -7.25 13.18 18.39
N CYS A 66 -8.11 12.80 19.33
CA CYS A 66 -9.17 13.68 19.84
C CYS A 66 -8.63 14.75 20.79
N ASN A 67 -7.47 14.51 21.38
CA ASN A 67 -6.79 15.40 22.31
C ASN A 67 -5.71 16.26 21.63
N ASN A 68 -5.15 15.79 20.52
CA ASN A 68 -3.95 16.33 19.90
C ASN A 68 -4.25 17.23 18.69
N MET A 69 -4.77 18.44 18.95
CA MET A 69 -4.80 19.48 17.91
C MET A 69 -3.41 20.11 17.64
N ASN A 70 -2.38 19.83 18.46
CA ASN A 70 -1.04 20.44 18.36
C ASN A 70 0.15 19.55 18.83
N SER A 71 0.00 18.23 18.98
CA SER A 71 1.11 17.40 19.47
C SER A 71 2.13 17.04 18.39
N GLU A 72 3.39 16.85 18.78
CA GLU A 72 4.45 16.22 17.96
C GLU A 72 4.30 14.69 17.87
N SER A 73 3.22 14.11 18.42
CA SER A 73 2.92 12.68 18.36
C SER A 73 2.01 12.33 17.17
N VAL A 74 2.27 11.19 16.54
CA VAL A 74 1.48 10.63 15.44
C VAL A 74 1.09 9.20 15.77
N SER A 75 -0.22 8.90 15.74
CA SER A 75 -0.72 7.53 15.85
C SER A 75 -0.70 6.85 14.48
N PHE A 76 -0.30 5.57 14.46
CA PHE A 76 -0.36 4.73 13.28
C PHE A 76 -1.33 3.58 13.50
N THR A 77 -2.15 3.29 12.49
CA THR A 77 -2.92 2.03 12.43
C THR A 77 -2.07 0.97 11.76
N TYR A 78 -2.06 -0.22 12.36
CA TYR A 78 -1.30 -1.38 11.87
C TYR A 78 -2.15 -2.64 12.00
N LYS A 79 -1.99 -3.56 11.05
CA LYS A 79 -2.58 -4.90 11.12
C LYS A 79 -1.48 -5.94 11.18
N SER A 80 -1.44 -6.73 12.26
CA SER A 80 -0.53 -7.88 12.35
C SER A 80 -0.88 -8.94 11.33
N LEU A 81 0.13 -9.54 10.69
CA LEU A 81 -0.02 -10.61 9.71
C LEU A 81 0.80 -11.81 10.16
N ASN A 82 0.14 -12.90 10.56
CA ASN A 82 0.82 -14.10 11.08
C ASN A 82 0.40 -15.40 10.36
N SER A 83 -0.51 -15.32 9.40
CA SER A 83 -1.08 -16.48 8.70
C SER A 83 -1.46 -16.16 7.25
N ALA A 84 -1.69 -17.19 6.43
CA ALA A 84 -2.20 -17.01 5.08
C ALA A 84 -3.56 -16.32 5.03
N GLU A 85 -4.43 -16.56 6.01
CA GLU A 85 -5.74 -15.91 6.13
C GLU A 85 -5.62 -14.42 6.48
N ASP A 86 -4.65 -14.05 7.32
CA ASP A 86 -4.35 -12.65 7.62
C ASP A 86 -3.90 -11.90 6.36
N LEU A 87 -3.01 -12.53 5.56
CA LEU A 87 -2.54 -12.01 4.28
C LEU A 87 -3.71 -11.85 3.30
N HIS A 88 -4.59 -12.84 3.19
CA HIS A 88 -5.77 -12.75 2.34
C HIS A 88 -6.67 -11.58 2.73
N THR A 89 -6.99 -11.48 4.02
CA THR A 89 -7.79 -10.36 4.54
C THR A 89 -7.09 -9.01 4.33
N TYR A 90 -5.75 -8.98 4.39
CA TYR A 90 -4.96 -7.77 4.11
C TYR A 90 -5.04 -7.35 2.65
N LEU A 91 -4.85 -8.27 1.71
CA LEU A 91 -4.99 -7.99 0.27
C LEU A 91 -6.44 -7.61 -0.08
N LEU A 92 -7.45 -8.21 0.53
CA LEU A 92 -8.85 -7.79 0.39
C LEU A 92 -9.08 -6.36 0.91
N GLY A 93 -8.35 -5.94 1.95
CA GLY A 93 -8.32 -4.56 2.41
C GLY A 93 -7.82 -3.61 1.32
N ILE A 94 -6.63 -3.90 0.77
CA ILE A 94 -6.02 -3.11 -0.30
C ILE A 94 -6.92 -3.07 -1.54
N SER A 95 -7.51 -4.22 -1.95
CA SER A 95 -8.43 -4.30 -3.08
C SER A 95 -9.64 -3.38 -2.90
N ARG A 96 -10.25 -3.38 -1.70
CA ARG A 96 -11.38 -2.49 -1.39
C ARG A 96 -10.99 -1.01 -1.41
N GLU A 97 -9.86 -0.65 -0.81
CA GLU A 97 -9.36 0.73 -0.80
C GLU A 97 -9.03 1.22 -2.21
N MET A 98 -8.37 0.39 -3.03
CA MET A 98 -8.01 0.74 -4.40
C MET A 98 -9.25 0.89 -5.29
N LYS A 99 -10.26 0.01 -5.15
CA LYS A 99 -11.54 0.14 -5.86
C LYS A 99 -12.29 1.40 -5.45
N ALA A 100 -12.29 1.74 -4.16
CA ALA A 100 -12.92 2.97 -3.67
C ALA A 100 -12.21 4.21 -4.24
N LEU A 101 -10.87 4.20 -4.28
CA LEU A 101 -10.09 5.26 -4.93
C LEU A 101 -10.46 5.39 -6.41
N ALA A 102 -10.44 4.29 -7.17
CA ALA A 102 -10.77 4.29 -8.60
C ALA A 102 -12.19 4.78 -8.90
N GLY A 103 -13.15 4.58 -7.98
CA GLY A 103 -14.53 5.05 -8.10
C GLY A 103 -14.77 6.49 -7.65
N THR A 104 -13.75 7.20 -7.16
CA THR A 104 -13.87 8.58 -6.68
C THR A 104 -13.48 9.58 -7.78
N GLU A 105 -13.93 10.84 -7.66
CA GLU A 105 -13.53 11.90 -8.58
C GLU A 105 -12.10 12.39 -8.28
N ASN A 106 -11.25 12.44 -9.31
CA ASN A 106 -9.86 12.93 -9.25
C ASN A 106 -8.97 12.31 -8.14
N PRO A 107 -8.93 10.97 -7.98
CA PRO A 107 -8.07 10.31 -7.00
C PRO A 107 -6.60 10.37 -7.46
N GLU A 108 -5.68 10.57 -6.53
CA GLU A 108 -4.24 10.48 -6.82
C GLU A 108 -3.51 9.61 -5.80
N ILE A 109 -2.54 8.83 -6.29
CA ILE A 109 -1.56 8.13 -5.47
C ILE A 109 -0.18 8.74 -5.71
N HIS A 110 0.51 9.14 -4.64
CA HIS A 110 1.89 9.59 -4.70
C HIS A 110 2.77 8.54 -4.02
N TYR A 111 3.82 8.06 -4.67
CA TYR A 111 4.63 6.94 -4.19
C TYR A 111 6.12 7.29 -4.26
N ALA A 112 6.80 7.37 -3.12
CA ALA A 112 8.26 7.35 -3.05
C ALA A 112 8.72 5.91 -2.81
N ALA A 113 9.38 5.31 -3.81
CA ALA A 113 9.52 3.87 -3.96
C ALA A 113 10.95 3.36 -3.69
N VAL A 114 11.15 2.68 -2.58
CA VAL A 114 12.33 1.84 -2.28
C VAL A 114 12.27 0.51 -3.02
N ASP A 115 11.06 0.00 -3.26
CA ASP A 115 10.79 -1.17 -4.08
C ASP A 115 9.76 -0.79 -5.16
N ILE A 116 9.72 -1.55 -6.26
CA ILE A 116 8.64 -1.42 -7.25
C ILE A 116 7.29 -1.49 -6.51
N PRO A 117 6.36 -0.53 -6.75
CA PRO A 117 5.06 -0.55 -6.10
C PRO A 117 4.38 -1.91 -6.24
N ILE A 118 3.92 -2.47 -5.11
CA ILE A 118 3.46 -3.87 -5.03
C ILE A 118 2.36 -4.18 -6.05
N PHE A 119 1.57 -3.17 -6.39
CA PHE A 119 0.45 -3.25 -7.32
C PHE A 119 0.87 -3.81 -8.67
N TYR A 120 2.06 -3.44 -9.16
CA TYR A 120 2.58 -3.94 -10.43
C TYR A 120 2.83 -5.45 -10.41
N HIS A 121 3.26 -6.02 -9.28
CA HIS A 121 3.57 -7.45 -9.19
C HIS A 121 2.35 -8.31 -9.47
N PHE A 122 1.17 -7.84 -9.10
CA PHE A 122 -0.06 -8.58 -9.28
C PHE A 122 -0.57 -8.65 -10.74
N GLY A 123 0.00 -7.86 -11.65
CA GLY A 123 -0.32 -7.93 -13.09
C GLY A 123 0.42 -9.03 -13.86
N PHE A 124 1.28 -9.81 -13.21
CA PHE A 124 2.12 -10.84 -13.83
C PHE A 124 2.06 -12.12 -13.00
N GLU A 125 1.67 -13.23 -13.61
CA GLU A 125 1.20 -14.42 -12.90
C GLU A 125 2.30 -15.07 -12.05
N ASN A 126 3.49 -15.29 -12.62
CA ASN A 126 4.60 -15.96 -11.93
C ASN A 126 5.23 -15.04 -10.88
N VAL A 127 5.34 -13.74 -11.17
CA VAL A 127 5.81 -12.74 -10.19
C VAL A 127 4.83 -12.63 -9.03
N SER A 128 3.53 -12.56 -9.29
CA SER A 128 2.49 -12.50 -8.26
C SER A 128 2.53 -13.72 -7.33
N ALA A 129 2.56 -14.93 -7.91
CA ALA A 129 2.66 -16.17 -7.17
C ALA A 129 3.94 -16.23 -6.33
N PHE A 130 5.08 -15.86 -6.91
CA PHE A 130 6.36 -15.79 -6.21
C PHE A 130 6.34 -14.79 -5.05
N LYS A 131 5.76 -13.60 -5.22
CA LYS A 131 5.66 -12.61 -4.14
C LYS A 131 4.81 -13.12 -2.98
N ILE A 132 3.67 -13.74 -3.27
CA ILE A 132 2.80 -14.32 -2.23
C ILE A 132 3.52 -15.46 -1.50
N PHE A 133 4.19 -16.34 -2.24
CA PHE A 133 5.02 -17.39 -1.64
C PHE A 133 6.11 -16.79 -0.75
N TYR A 134 6.86 -15.82 -1.26
CA TYR A 134 7.95 -15.14 -0.56
C TYR A 134 7.47 -14.51 0.75
N TRP A 135 6.30 -13.88 0.76
CA TRP A 135 5.74 -13.30 1.98
C TRP A 135 5.36 -14.35 3.01
N LEU A 136 4.66 -15.41 2.59
CA LEU A 136 4.24 -16.49 3.49
C LEU A 136 5.43 -17.28 4.05
N HIS A 137 6.44 -17.51 3.22
CA HIS A 137 7.63 -18.29 3.55
C HIS A 137 8.69 -17.44 4.27
N SER A 138 9.19 -16.38 3.65
CA SER A 138 10.42 -15.70 4.11
C SER A 138 10.17 -14.48 4.99
N VAL A 139 9.01 -13.82 4.88
CA VAL A 139 8.70 -12.61 5.66
C VAL A 139 7.89 -12.95 6.91
N MET A 140 6.81 -13.71 6.74
CA MET A 140 5.89 -14.09 7.81
C MET A 140 6.30 -15.39 8.49
N ASN A 141 7.15 -16.20 7.85
CA ASN A 141 7.59 -17.51 8.31
C ASN A 141 6.44 -18.39 8.80
N THR A 142 5.39 -18.52 7.97
CA THR A 142 4.21 -19.30 8.32
C THR A 142 4.56 -20.79 8.34
N ARG A 143 4.09 -21.49 9.38
CA ARG A 143 4.37 -22.92 9.59
C ARG A 143 3.96 -23.81 8.40
N GLU A 144 2.97 -23.39 7.63
CA GLU A 144 2.47 -24.10 6.45
C GLU A 144 3.46 -24.07 5.28
N PHE A 145 4.41 -23.13 5.27
CA PHE A 145 5.35 -22.90 4.18
C PHE A 145 6.81 -23.14 4.57
N GLU A 146 7.17 -23.17 5.86
CA GLU A 146 8.55 -23.26 6.38
C GLU A 146 9.47 -24.31 5.72
N MET A 147 8.93 -25.46 5.31
CA MET A 147 9.70 -26.56 4.70
C MET A 147 9.38 -26.78 3.21
N LYS A 148 8.69 -25.83 2.57
CA LYS A 148 8.27 -25.97 1.18
C LYS A 148 9.21 -25.22 0.26
N GLN A 149 9.61 -25.86 -0.83
CA GLN A 149 10.17 -25.17 -1.99
C GLN A 149 9.06 -24.41 -2.73
N TYR A 150 9.46 -23.40 -3.51
CA TYR A 150 8.55 -22.61 -4.32
C TYR A 150 7.80 -23.51 -5.29
N ASP A 151 6.48 -23.49 -5.17
CA ASP A 151 5.55 -24.09 -6.09
C ASP A 151 4.35 -23.14 -6.23
N LYS A 152 4.12 -22.70 -7.47
CA LYS A 152 3.00 -21.82 -7.82
C LYS A 152 1.63 -22.42 -7.45
N THR A 153 1.49 -23.75 -7.50
CA THR A 153 0.24 -24.45 -7.19
C THR A 153 -0.16 -24.38 -5.72
N LEU A 154 0.79 -24.06 -4.84
CA LEU A 154 0.52 -23.85 -3.41
C LEU A 154 -0.18 -22.53 -3.13
N ILE A 155 -0.24 -21.62 -4.11
CA ILE A 155 -0.82 -20.29 -3.93
C ILE A 155 -2.33 -20.35 -4.21
N PRO A 156 -3.18 -20.02 -3.20
CA PRO A 156 -4.62 -19.96 -3.38
C PRO A 156 -5.04 -19.08 -4.57
N LYS A 157 -5.94 -19.60 -5.41
CA LYS A 157 -6.44 -18.89 -6.60
C LYS A 157 -7.16 -17.59 -6.23
N GLU A 158 -7.79 -17.57 -5.05
CA GLU A 158 -8.49 -16.41 -4.50
C GLU A 158 -7.53 -15.27 -4.17
N LEU A 159 -6.33 -15.57 -3.66
CA LEU A 159 -5.26 -14.58 -3.45
C LEU A 159 -4.78 -14.01 -4.79
N MET A 160 -4.55 -14.88 -5.78
CA MET A 160 -4.15 -14.46 -7.13
C MET A 160 -5.20 -13.55 -7.76
N LYS A 161 -6.48 -13.92 -7.68
CA LYS A 161 -7.60 -13.11 -8.16
C LYS A 161 -7.68 -11.76 -7.45
N THR A 162 -7.54 -11.75 -6.13
CA THR A 162 -7.55 -10.51 -5.34
C THR A 162 -6.40 -9.59 -5.74
N GLY A 163 -5.20 -10.15 -5.96
CA GLY A 163 -4.07 -9.42 -6.52
C GLY A 163 -4.40 -8.78 -7.87
N GLN A 164 -4.95 -9.55 -8.80
CA GLN A 164 -5.34 -9.02 -10.12
C GLN A 164 -6.32 -7.86 -9.99
N GLU A 165 -7.33 -7.96 -9.12
CA GLU A 165 -8.28 -6.88 -8.86
C GLU A 165 -7.60 -5.61 -8.30
N ILE A 166 -6.56 -5.77 -7.48
CA ILE A 166 -5.74 -4.64 -7.00
C ILE A 166 -5.02 -3.97 -8.18
N TYR A 167 -4.37 -4.75 -9.04
CA TYR A 167 -3.65 -4.23 -10.20
C TYR A 167 -4.59 -3.50 -11.18
N ASP A 168 -5.72 -4.11 -11.51
CA ASP A 168 -6.70 -3.52 -12.43
C ASP A 168 -7.24 -2.19 -11.87
N SER A 169 -7.54 -2.14 -10.58
CA SER A 169 -8.01 -0.90 -9.92
C SER A 169 -6.91 0.15 -9.86
N TYR A 170 -5.65 -0.25 -9.59
CA TYR A 170 -4.51 0.66 -9.58
C TYR A 170 -4.26 1.28 -10.96
N CYS A 171 -4.48 0.52 -12.03
CA CYS A 171 -4.38 1.01 -13.40
C CYS A 171 -5.35 2.14 -13.73
N GLU A 172 -6.47 2.27 -13.01
CA GLU A 172 -7.43 3.38 -13.20
C GLU A 172 -7.02 4.65 -12.46
N VAL A 173 -6.30 4.53 -11.35
CA VAL A 173 -5.99 5.64 -10.47
C VAL A 173 -4.75 6.38 -10.98
N LYS A 174 -4.81 7.71 -11.02
CA LYS A 174 -3.62 8.52 -11.35
C LYS A 174 -2.53 8.31 -10.31
N SER A 175 -1.30 8.03 -10.77
CA SER A 175 -0.14 7.94 -9.86
C SER A 175 1.01 8.84 -10.26
N VAL A 176 1.68 9.36 -9.23
CA VAL A 176 2.95 10.06 -9.30
C VAL A 176 3.96 9.25 -8.51
N GLU A 177 4.96 8.71 -9.19
CA GLU A 177 5.93 7.81 -8.59
C GLU A 177 7.33 8.38 -8.68
N ILE A 178 8.11 8.21 -7.62
CA ILE A 178 9.49 8.65 -7.50
C ILE A 178 10.33 7.41 -7.21
N TRP A 179 11.14 7.01 -8.18
CA TRP A 179 11.99 5.83 -8.09
C TRP A 179 13.45 6.25 -8.01
N SER A 180 14.31 5.37 -7.53
CA SER A 180 15.77 5.54 -7.48
C SER A 180 16.45 4.31 -8.10
N ASP A 181 17.79 4.29 -8.12
CA ASP A 181 18.55 3.13 -8.64
C ASP A 181 18.36 1.86 -7.79
N SER A 182 17.89 2.00 -6.54
CA SER A 182 17.60 0.87 -5.65
C SER A 182 16.25 0.21 -5.92
N THR A 183 15.27 0.93 -6.48
CA THR A 183 13.85 0.51 -6.59
C THR A 183 13.62 -0.85 -7.23
N MET A 184 14.38 -1.19 -8.28
CA MET A 184 14.19 -2.44 -9.02
C MET A 184 15.02 -3.62 -8.48
N ASN A 185 15.92 -3.39 -7.53
CA ASN A 185 16.92 -4.40 -7.13
C ASN A 185 16.35 -5.49 -6.22
N SER A 186 15.34 -5.16 -5.44
CA SER A 186 14.79 -6.05 -4.41
C SER A 186 14.22 -7.34 -4.98
N MET A 187 13.45 -7.26 -6.08
CA MET A 187 12.90 -8.45 -6.74
C MET A 187 14.02 -9.37 -7.28
N ILE A 188 15.07 -8.79 -7.88
CA ILE A 188 16.21 -9.54 -8.41
C ILE A 188 16.90 -10.30 -7.27
N LYS A 189 17.17 -9.62 -6.14
CA LYS A 189 17.79 -10.24 -4.97
C LYS A 189 16.92 -11.35 -4.35
N GLN A 190 15.60 -11.22 -4.39
CA GLN A 190 14.69 -12.25 -3.89
C GLN A 190 14.77 -13.51 -4.76
N ILE A 191 14.78 -13.35 -6.09
CA ILE A 191 14.92 -14.50 -7.01
C ILE A 191 16.31 -15.13 -6.86
N GLU A 192 17.36 -14.32 -6.84
CA GLU A 192 18.75 -14.76 -6.65
C GLU A 192 18.91 -15.55 -5.34
N PHE A 193 18.42 -15.01 -4.22
CA PHE A 193 18.45 -15.71 -2.93
C PHE A 193 17.73 -17.06 -2.99
N TYR A 194 16.54 -17.13 -3.61
CA TYR A 194 15.80 -18.39 -3.73
C TYR A 194 16.50 -19.40 -4.64
N TRP A 195 17.19 -18.94 -5.67
CA TRP A 195 18.00 -19.80 -6.54
C TRP A 195 19.20 -20.37 -5.78
N GLU A 196 20.03 -19.51 -5.19
CA GLU A 196 21.25 -19.90 -4.50
C GLU A 196 21.00 -20.78 -3.26
N SER A 197 19.83 -20.63 -2.62
CA SER A 197 19.43 -21.45 -1.47
C SER A 197 18.73 -22.77 -1.85
N GLY A 198 18.57 -23.07 -3.14
CA GLY A 198 17.88 -24.28 -3.61
C GLY A 198 16.39 -24.29 -3.29
N MET A 199 15.77 -23.11 -3.18
CA MET A 199 14.36 -22.95 -2.82
C MET A 199 13.40 -23.10 -3.99
N PHE A 200 13.88 -23.22 -5.22
CA PHE A 200 13.04 -23.54 -6.39
C PHE A 200 12.92 -25.06 -6.58
N ASN A 201 11.72 -25.54 -6.93
CA ASN A 201 11.51 -26.94 -7.30
C ASN A 201 12.16 -27.27 -8.66
N SER A 202 12.13 -26.31 -9.58
CA SER A 202 12.68 -26.46 -10.92
C SER A 202 13.41 -25.20 -11.36
N LYS A 203 14.31 -25.37 -12.32
CA LYS A 203 14.98 -24.28 -13.00
C LYS A 203 14.01 -23.43 -13.82
N GLU A 204 13.02 -24.10 -14.41
CA GLU A 204 11.95 -23.50 -15.19
C GLU A 204 11.14 -22.50 -14.34
N ASP A 205 10.82 -22.83 -13.08
CA ASP A 205 10.12 -21.90 -12.17
C ASP A 205 10.89 -20.58 -12.00
N ALA A 206 12.20 -20.65 -11.74
CA ALA A 206 13.05 -19.48 -11.56
C ALA A 206 13.11 -18.64 -12.85
N LEU A 207 13.23 -19.30 -14.00
CA LEU A 207 13.29 -18.65 -15.32
C LEU A 207 11.94 -18.01 -15.69
N ASP A 208 10.81 -18.64 -15.37
CA ASP A 208 9.47 -18.11 -15.61
C ASP A 208 9.21 -16.84 -14.79
N ILE A 209 9.66 -16.81 -13.53
CA ILE A 209 9.60 -15.60 -12.71
C ILE A 209 10.49 -14.51 -13.29
N CYS A 210 11.70 -14.85 -13.76
CA CYS A 210 12.58 -13.88 -14.42
C CYS A 210 11.95 -13.32 -15.70
N ASN A 211 11.35 -14.16 -16.52
CA ASN A 211 10.69 -13.75 -17.76
C ASN A 211 9.50 -12.82 -17.49
N ASP A 212 8.66 -13.15 -16.50
CA ASP A 212 7.55 -12.29 -16.07
C ASP A 212 8.04 -10.96 -15.48
N PHE A 213 9.13 -10.97 -14.71
CA PHE A 213 9.69 -9.74 -14.17
C PHE A 213 10.31 -8.85 -15.27
N GLU A 214 10.95 -9.46 -16.27
CA GLU A 214 11.41 -8.74 -17.48
C GLU A 214 10.22 -8.09 -18.23
N LEU A 215 9.12 -8.84 -18.38
CA LEU A 215 7.89 -8.34 -18.99
C LEU A 215 7.24 -7.22 -18.16
N GLN A 216 7.27 -7.32 -16.83
CA GLN A 216 6.84 -6.26 -15.93
C GLN A 216 7.61 -4.97 -16.18
N LEU A 217 8.94 -5.04 -16.17
CA LEU A 217 9.79 -3.87 -16.40
C LEU A 217 9.56 -3.25 -17.80
N LYS A 218 9.37 -4.08 -18.84
CA LYS A 218 9.01 -3.62 -20.20
C LYS A 218 7.64 -2.93 -20.22
N THR A 219 6.68 -3.47 -19.48
CA THR A 219 5.34 -2.89 -19.37
C THR A 219 5.39 -1.52 -18.71
N ILE A 220 6.09 -1.39 -17.57
CA ILE A 220 6.22 -0.11 -16.86
C ILE A 220 7.01 0.91 -17.69
N LEU A 221 8.06 0.47 -18.41
CA LEU A 221 8.77 1.31 -19.38
C LEU A 221 7.81 1.87 -20.44
N LYS A 222 6.91 1.03 -20.97
CA LYS A 222 5.91 1.46 -21.96
C LYS A 222 4.89 2.41 -21.34
N MET A 223 4.41 2.13 -20.12
CA MET A 223 3.53 3.03 -19.40
C MET A 223 4.16 4.41 -19.20
N ALA A 224 5.45 4.46 -18.83
CA ALA A 224 6.18 5.71 -18.69
C ALA A 224 6.34 6.43 -20.03
N GLU A 225 6.64 5.70 -21.11
CA GLU A 225 6.70 6.28 -22.45
C GLU A 225 5.39 6.96 -22.86
N THR A 226 4.24 6.33 -22.58
CA THR A 226 2.92 6.84 -22.95
C THR A 226 2.26 7.70 -21.87
N SER A 227 2.89 7.87 -20.72
CA SER A 227 2.31 8.47 -19.51
C SER A 227 0.95 7.87 -19.10
N SER A 228 0.70 6.60 -19.42
CA SER A 228 -0.58 5.92 -19.17
C SER A 228 -0.36 4.49 -18.70
N LYS A 229 -1.05 4.09 -17.64
CA LYS A 229 -1.00 2.70 -17.14
C LYS A 229 -1.69 1.72 -18.08
N LYS A 230 -2.70 2.18 -18.83
CA LYS A 230 -3.36 1.38 -19.86
C LYS A 230 -2.79 1.73 -21.23
N ILE A 231 -1.93 0.89 -21.77
CA ILE A 231 -1.20 1.16 -23.03
C ILE A 231 -2.14 1.49 -24.21
N SER A 232 -3.35 0.91 -24.23
CA SER A 232 -4.35 1.15 -25.28
C SER A 232 -5.21 2.40 -25.06
N GLN A 233 -5.07 3.09 -23.94
CA GLN A 233 -5.88 4.24 -23.56
C GLN A 233 -4.96 5.41 -23.18
N ASP A 234 -5.09 6.55 -23.83
CA ASP A 234 -4.31 7.74 -23.46
C ASP A 234 -4.93 8.44 -22.25
N GLN A 235 -4.77 7.85 -21.05
CA GLN A 235 -5.36 8.34 -19.82
C GLN A 235 -4.53 9.45 -19.14
N GLN A 236 -3.26 9.62 -19.54
CA GLN A 236 -2.31 10.54 -18.90
C GLN A 236 -2.27 10.38 -17.36
N ASN A 237 -2.43 9.15 -16.87
CA ASN A 237 -2.61 8.81 -15.45
C ASN A 237 -1.34 8.24 -14.78
N PHE A 238 -0.18 8.34 -15.44
CA PHE A 238 1.09 7.84 -14.90
C PHE A 238 2.21 8.86 -15.07
N ILE A 239 2.77 9.28 -13.93
CA ILE A 239 3.91 10.19 -13.89
C ILE A 239 5.04 9.48 -13.13
N LEU A 240 6.19 9.30 -13.77
CA LEU A 240 7.35 8.62 -13.20
C LEU A 240 8.55 9.57 -13.15
N TYR A 241 9.10 9.75 -11.96
CA TYR A 241 10.33 10.47 -11.69
C TYR A 241 11.45 9.50 -11.31
N PHE A 242 12.67 9.85 -11.71
CA PHE A 242 13.90 9.25 -11.25
C PHE A 242 14.65 10.21 -10.32
N SER A 243 14.92 9.77 -9.11
CA SER A 243 15.68 10.48 -8.10
C SER A 243 17.10 9.92 -7.99
N ASP A 244 18.09 10.80 -8.10
CA ASP A 244 19.47 10.49 -7.72
C ASP A 244 19.65 10.44 -6.19
N ILE A 245 18.63 10.85 -5.42
CA ILE A 245 18.60 10.77 -3.97
C ILE A 245 17.93 9.46 -3.57
N GLU A 246 18.61 8.65 -2.76
CA GLU A 246 18.06 7.42 -2.22
C GLU A 246 16.82 7.66 -1.36
N ILE A 247 15.86 6.74 -1.46
CA ILE A 247 14.61 6.77 -0.72
C ILE A 247 14.78 5.83 0.48
N GLY A 248 14.48 6.30 1.69
CA GLY A 248 14.75 5.54 2.92
C GLY A 248 13.65 4.57 3.33
N ASN A 249 12.41 4.79 2.89
CA ASN A 249 11.27 3.92 3.15
C ASN A 249 10.22 4.11 2.04
N ASN A 250 9.53 3.03 1.65
CA ASN A 250 8.35 3.13 0.79
C ASN A 250 7.31 3.99 1.51
N CYS A 251 6.94 5.10 0.87
CA CYS A 251 6.00 6.06 1.39
C CYS A 251 4.93 6.33 0.32
N ILE A 252 3.69 6.05 0.67
CA ILE A 252 2.53 6.18 -0.22
C ILE A 252 1.60 7.23 0.36
N GLN A 253 1.10 8.13 -0.48
CA GLN A 253 -0.01 9.01 -0.12
C GLN A 253 -1.18 8.79 -1.08
N SER A 254 -2.34 8.46 -0.54
CA SER A 254 -3.60 8.54 -1.28
C SER A 254 -4.24 9.91 -1.05
N LYS A 255 -4.68 10.57 -2.11
CA LYS A 255 -5.32 11.88 -2.09
C LYS A 255 -6.70 11.81 -2.73
N ILE A 256 -7.71 12.25 -1.99
CA ILE A 256 -9.10 12.39 -2.42
C ILE A 256 -9.61 13.77 -1.99
N GLY A 257 -9.69 14.72 -2.92
CA GLY A 257 -9.98 16.11 -2.58
C GLY A 257 -8.97 16.64 -1.54
N ASN A 258 -9.48 17.02 -0.36
CA ASN A 258 -8.65 17.49 0.76
C ASN A 258 -8.20 16.37 1.72
N LEU A 259 -8.68 15.14 1.53
CA LEU A 259 -8.31 14.00 2.37
C LEU A 259 -7.00 13.41 1.84
N VAL A 260 -5.96 13.45 2.68
CA VAL A 260 -4.68 12.81 2.43
C VAL A 260 -4.46 11.76 3.52
N THR A 261 -4.06 10.56 3.12
CA THR A 261 -3.66 9.48 4.03
C THR A 261 -2.28 9.00 3.64
N THR A 262 -1.38 8.86 4.62
CA THR A 262 -0.02 8.35 4.39
C THR A 262 0.10 6.90 4.86
N TYR A 263 0.73 6.07 4.03
CA TYR A 263 1.10 4.69 4.34
C TYR A 263 2.61 4.59 4.27
N LEU A 264 3.23 4.06 5.33
CA LEU A 264 4.65 3.75 5.37
C LEU A 264 4.83 2.24 5.38
N SER A 265 5.74 1.72 4.58
CA SER A 265 6.03 0.28 4.63
C SER A 265 6.67 -0.11 5.96
N HIS A 266 6.32 -1.31 6.40
CA HIS A 266 6.80 -1.96 7.60
C HIS A 266 6.96 -3.45 7.34
N HIS A 267 8.07 -4.04 7.81
CA HIS A 267 8.42 -5.45 7.61
C HIS A 267 8.22 -5.91 6.15
N THR A 268 8.82 -5.19 5.20
CA THR A 268 8.76 -5.45 3.74
C THR A 268 7.48 -4.95 3.05
N PHE A 269 6.31 -5.54 3.32
CA PHE A 269 5.10 -5.26 2.53
C PHE A 269 3.89 -4.78 3.34
N ASN A 270 3.93 -4.93 4.67
CA ASN A 270 2.87 -4.42 5.53
C ASN A 270 2.95 -2.90 5.63
N SER A 271 1.91 -2.25 6.16
CA SER A 271 1.83 -0.79 6.22
C SER A 271 1.47 -0.27 7.61
N LEU A 272 2.08 0.86 7.96
CA LEU A 272 1.63 1.76 9.01
C LEU A 272 0.84 2.90 8.37
N THR A 273 -0.42 3.06 8.76
CA THR A 273 -1.32 4.07 8.19
C THR A 273 -1.48 5.25 9.13
N ALA A 274 -1.23 6.47 8.63
CA ALA A 274 -1.41 7.72 9.35
C ALA A 274 -2.47 8.61 8.71
N TYR A 275 -3.44 9.02 9.53
CA TYR A 275 -4.51 9.96 9.16
C TYR A 275 -4.25 11.38 9.68
N ASN A 276 -3.17 11.59 10.42
CA ASN A 276 -2.84 12.88 11.00
C ASN A 276 -2.55 13.92 9.90
N GLN A 277 -3.32 15.01 9.89
CA GLN A 277 -3.24 16.03 8.85
C GLN A 277 -1.85 16.68 8.76
N LYS A 278 -1.26 17.09 9.90
CA LYS A 278 0.04 17.76 9.92
C LYS A 278 1.15 16.85 9.39
N PHE A 279 1.15 15.58 9.81
CA PHE A 279 2.07 14.57 9.31
C PHE A 279 1.92 14.36 7.78
N ASN A 280 0.68 14.33 7.29
CA ASN A 280 0.39 14.16 5.86
C ASN A 280 0.83 15.39 5.04
N GLU A 281 0.67 16.60 5.58
CA GLU A 281 1.16 17.84 4.96
C GLU A 281 2.70 17.89 4.93
N GLU A 282 3.37 17.50 6.02
CA GLU A 282 4.82 17.37 6.09
C GLU A 282 5.35 16.36 5.06
N THR A 283 4.72 15.19 5.00
CA THR A 283 5.04 14.15 4.02
C THR A 283 4.82 14.64 2.59
N THR A 284 3.73 15.38 2.34
CA THR A 284 3.48 16.00 1.02
C THR A 284 4.61 16.95 0.63
N ARG A 285 5.04 17.83 1.55
CA ARG A 285 6.16 18.75 1.32
C ARG A 285 7.46 18.01 1.02
N TRP A 286 7.73 16.91 1.73
CA TRP A 286 8.89 16.07 1.48
C TRP A 286 8.84 15.43 0.08
N MET A 287 7.70 14.85 -0.33
CA MET A 287 7.53 14.29 -1.69
C MET A 287 7.72 15.34 -2.78
N GLU A 288 7.18 16.55 -2.62
CA GLU A 288 7.38 17.63 -3.59
C GLU A 288 8.83 18.09 -3.66
N ASN A 289 9.55 18.10 -2.53
CA ASN A 289 10.98 18.41 -2.52
C ASN A 289 11.81 17.33 -3.22
N LEU A 290 11.45 16.05 -3.07
CA LEU A 290 12.08 14.97 -3.83
C LEU A 290 11.83 15.13 -5.33
N LYS A 291 10.58 15.37 -5.75
CA LYS A 291 10.22 15.59 -7.16
C LYS A 291 11.01 16.73 -7.79
N LYS A 292 11.15 17.87 -7.10
CA LYS A 292 11.92 19.03 -7.58
C LYS A 292 13.38 18.73 -7.89
N LYS A 293 13.97 17.72 -7.22
CA LYS A 293 15.36 17.28 -7.41
C LYS A 293 15.47 16.03 -8.29
N SER A 294 14.36 15.57 -8.85
CA SER A 294 14.29 14.34 -9.64
C SER A 294 14.06 14.66 -11.12
N SER A 295 14.51 13.76 -11.99
CA SER A 295 14.30 13.85 -13.44
C SER A 295 12.98 13.19 -13.82
N LEU A 296 12.13 13.87 -14.60
CA LEU A 296 10.92 13.27 -15.14
C LEU A 296 11.28 12.24 -16.23
N LEU A 297 10.83 10.99 -16.07
CA LEU A 297 11.03 9.90 -17.02
C LEU A 297 9.82 9.62 -17.90
N SER A 298 8.61 9.92 -17.42
CA SER A 298 7.38 9.71 -18.18
C SER A 298 7.10 10.84 -19.17
N GLY A 299 6.62 10.51 -20.37
CA GLY A 299 6.27 11.47 -21.43
C GLY A 299 7.44 12.25 -22.05
N VAL A 300 8.59 12.33 -21.38
CA VAL A 300 9.83 12.99 -21.84
C VAL A 300 11.05 12.11 -21.59
N GLY A 301 12.25 12.54 -22.03
CA GLY A 301 13.50 11.88 -21.60
C GLY A 301 13.71 10.46 -22.09
N HIS A 302 13.45 10.19 -23.39
CA HIS A 302 13.57 8.83 -23.98
C HIS A 302 14.89 8.12 -23.63
N LYS A 303 16.03 8.83 -23.77
CA LYS A 303 17.35 8.25 -23.49
C LYS A 303 17.51 7.90 -22.00
N GLN A 304 17.17 8.83 -21.10
CA GLN A 304 17.29 8.64 -19.65
C GLN A 304 16.40 7.50 -19.17
N ARG A 305 15.13 7.48 -19.62
CA ARG A 305 14.17 6.41 -19.31
C ARG A 305 14.71 5.05 -19.77
N PHE A 306 15.14 4.95 -21.03
CA PHE A 306 15.69 3.70 -21.55
C PHE A 306 16.94 3.24 -20.78
N GLN A 307 17.85 4.16 -20.45
CA GLN A 307 19.03 3.86 -19.65
C GLN A 307 18.68 3.38 -18.25
N PHE A 308 17.68 3.98 -17.59
CA PHE A 308 17.22 3.59 -16.26
C PHE A 308 16.70 2.15 -16.24
N PHE A 309 15.72 1.81 -17.07
CA PHE A 309 15.17 0.46 -17.13
C PHE A 309 16.19 -0.59 -17.60
N ASN A 310 17.08 -0.23 -18.54
CA ASN A 310 18.11 -1.16 -19.01
C ASN A 310 19.10 -1.59 -17.93
N ARG A 311 19.34 -0.78 -16.89
CA ARG A 311 20.20 -1.20 -15.78
C ARG A 311 19.61 -2.43 -15.08
N ALA A 312 18.31 -2.44 -14.80
CA ALA A 312 17.64 -3.59 -14.23
C ALA A 312 17.56 -4.76 -15.24
N MET A 313 17.29 -4.50 -16.51
CA MET A 313 17.27 -5.53 -17.56
C MET A 313 18.60 -6.29 -17.68
N ARG A 314 19.74 -5.60 -17.52
CA ARG A 314 21.05 -6.27 -17.52
C ARG A 314 21.24 -7.19 -16.32
N LYS A 315 20.80 -6.76 -15.13
CA LYS A 315 20.90 -7.55 -13.90
C LYS A 315 20.05 -8.82 -13.99
N ILE A 316 18.81 -8.72 -14.47
CA ILE A 316 17.95 -9.89 -14.64
C ILE A 316 18.49 -10.85 -15.72
N ASN A 317 19.03 -10.33 -16.82
CA ASN A 317 19.65 -11.17 -17.85
C ASN A 317 20.91 -11.88 -17.33
N ALA A 318 21.70 -11.22 -16.48
CA ALA A 318 22.84 -11.86 -15.82
C ALA A 318 22.37 -12.99 -14.89
N LEU A 319 21.34 -12.77 -14.08
CA LEU A 319 20.75 -13.80 -13.22
C LEU A 319 20.22 -14.99 -14.03
N LYS A 320 19.48 -14.74 -15.12
CA LYS A 320 19.02 -15.80 -16.03
C LYS A 320 20.18 -16.62 -16.58
N ALA A 321 21.29 -15.97 -16.95
CA ALA A 321 22.47 -16.67 -17.45
C ALA A 321 23.11 -17.56 -16.38
N VAL A 322 23.16 -17.14 -15.12
CA VAL A 322 23.61 -17.99 -13.99
C VAL A 322 22.71 -19.22 -13.88
N ILE A 323 21.39 -19.00 -13.78
CA ILE A 323 20.39 -20.08 -13.66
C ILE A 323 20.50 -21.07 -14.82
N VAL A 324 20.73 -20.60 -16.06
CA VAL A 324 20.85 -21.46 -17.25
C VAL A 324 22.12 -22.31 -17.25
N ASN A 325 23.22 -21.83 -16.67
CA ASN A 325 24.52 -22.52 -16.73
C ASN A 325 24.78 -23.47 -15.55
N GLU A 326 24.03 -23.35 -14.46
CA GLU A 326 23.99 -24.30 -13.35
C GLU A 326 22.99 -25.43 -13.60
#